data_AF-A0AAN7ED89-F1
#
_entry.id   AF-A0AAN7ED89-F1
#
_cell.length_a   1.000
_cell.length_b   1.000
_cell.length_c   1.000
_cell.angle_alpha   90.00
_cell.angle_beta   90.00
_cell.angle_gamma   90.00
#
_symmetry.space_group_name_H-M   'P 1'
#
loop_
_entity.id
_entity.type
_entity.pdbx_description
1 polymer ?
#
loop_
_entity_poly.entity_id
_entity_poly.type
_entity_poly.pdbx_seq_one_letter_code
_entity_poly.pdbx_strand_id
1 'polypeptide(L)' 'MGLAPRRYLCNQRMSLRRRRQRLVRVKVQKLKSIVPGGHGLQLDSLFVHTANYILRLRLQIYVLKSLFSDCTSKNDFFV' A
#
# COMPACT_ATOMS: atom_id res chain seq x y z
N MET A 1 35.25 -32.17 -4.92
CA MET A 1 34.10 -31.25 -4.72
C MET A 1 34.47 -29.87 -5.26
N GLY A 2 33.90 -29.47 -6.40
CA GLY A 2 34.24 -28.19 -7.05
C GLY A 2 33.51 -27.01 -6.41
N LEU A 3 34.25 -26.05 -5.86
CA LEU A 3 33.68 -24.78 -5.40
C LEU A 3 33.33 -23.91 -6.62
N ALA A 4 32.06 -23.53 -6.74
CA ALA A 4 31.61 -22.67 -7.82
C ALA A 4 32.41 -21.34 -7.84
N PRO A 5 32.87 -20.87 -9.01
CA PRO A 5 33.68 -19.65 -9.09
C PRO A 5 32.93 -18.45 -8.51
N ARG A 6 33.60 -17.60 -7.73
CA ARG A 6 33.03 -16.41 -7.08
C ARG A 6 32.24 -15.48 -8.04
N ARG A 7 32.55 -15.51 -9.34
CA ARG A 7 31.85 -14.77 -10.41
C ARG A 7 30.38 -15.17 -10.57
N TYR A 8 30.00 -16.41 -10.30
CA TYR A 8 28.61 -16.84 -10.39
C TYR A 8 27.77 -16.30 -9.23
N LEU A 9 28.32 -16.27 -8.01
CA LEU A 9 27.62 -15.78 -6.82
C LEU A 9 27.36 -14.27 -6.86
N CYS A 10 28.30 -13.46 -7.37
CA CYS A 10 28.07 -12.02 -7.53
C CYS A 10 27.02 -11.72 -8.60
N ASN A 11 27.00 -12.46 -9.72
CA ASN A 11 25.94 -12.36 -10.72
C ASN A 11 24.58 -12.77 -10.17
N GLN A 12 24.52 -13.80 -9.33
CA GLN A 12 23.29 -14.26 -8.68
C GLN A 12 22.75 -13.22 -7.69
N ARG A 13 23.61 -12.58 -6.89
CA ARG A 13 23.21 -11.47 -6.01
C ARG A 13 22.69 -10.26 -6.79
N MET A 14 23.33 -9.92 -7.92
CA MET A 14 22.88 -8.83 -8.79
C MET A 14 21.55 -9.13 -9.47
N SER A 15 21.31 -10.37 -9.90
CA SER A 15 20.04 -10.78 -10.50
C SER A 15 18.88 -10.71 -9.50
N LEU A 16 19.09 -11.14 -8.25
CA LEU A 16 18.11 -11.03 -7.18
C LEU A 16 17.79 -9.57 -6.84
N ARG A 17 18.81 -8.70 -6.80
CA ARG A 17 18.62 -7.26 -6.56
C ARG A 17 17.78 -6.60 -7.66
N ARG A 18 18.05 -6.92 -8.93
CA ARG A 18 17.24 -6.46 -10.07
C ARG A 18 15.79 -6.96 -9.99
N ARG A 19 15.60 -8.23 -9.62
CA ARG A 19 14.25 -8.81 -9.43
C ARG A 19 13.48 -8.08 -8.34
N ARG A 20 14.11 -7.80 -7.19
CA ARG A 20 13.50 -7.01 -6.10
C ARG A 20 13.12 -5.61 -6.56
N GLN A 21 14.00 -4.91 -7.26
CA GLN A 21 13.71 -3.57 -7.80
C GLN A 21 12.52 -3.59 -8.77
N ARG A 22 12.41 -4.60 -9.64
CA ARG A 22 11.25 -4.77 -10.52
C ARG A 22 9.95 -4.95 -9.74
N LEU A 23 9.96 -5.78 -8.69
CA LEU A 23 8.79 -5.97 -7.83
C LEU A 23 8.38 -4.70 -7.09
N VAL A 24 9.34 -3.92 -6.60
CA VAL A 24 9.07 -2.62 -5.97
C VAL A 24 8.41 -1.66 -6.96
N ARG A 25 8.91 -1.58 -8.21
CA ARG A 25 8.30 -0.74 -9.25
C ARG A 25 6.85 -1.12 -9.54
N VAL A 26 6.55 -2.43 -9.64
CA VAL A 26 5.17 -2.92 -9.84
C VAL A 26 4.27 -2.55 -8.65
N LYS A 27 4.77 -2.70 -7.41
CA LYS A 27 4.02 -2.30 -6.20
C LYS A 27 3.75 -0.80 -6.17
N VAL A 28 4.72 0.03 -6.54
CA VAL A 28 4.55 1.48 -6.62
C VAL A 28 3.54 1.86 -7.69
N GLN A 29 3.59 1.25 -8.88
CA GLN A 29 2.60 1.50 -9.93
C GLN A 29 1.19 1.14 -9.47
N LYS A 30 1.03 0.00 -8.80
CA LYS A 30 -0.25 -0.41 -8.22
C LYS A 30 -0.71 0.55 -7.11
N LEU A 31 0.22 1.08 -6.32
CA LEU A 31 -0.12 2.09 -5.31
C LEU A 31 -0.63 3.38 -5.97
N LYS A 32 0.03 3.84 -7.03
CA LYS A 32 -0.38 5.04 -7.79
C LYS A 32 -1.77 4.91 -8.41
N SER A 33 -2.17 3.70 -8.82
CA SER A 33 -3.51 3.47 -9.40
C SER A 33 -4.62 3.41 -8.35
N ILE A 34 -4.32 2.98 -7.13
CA ILE A 34 -5.32 2.87 -6.05
C ILE A 34 -5.50 4.21 -5.34
N VAL A 35 -4.42 4.99 -5.20
CA VAL A 35 -4.47 6.27 -4.50
C VAL A 35 -4.96 7.35 -5.48
N PRO A 36 -6.08 8.03 -5.19
CA PRO A 36 -6.60 9.08 -6.06
C PRO A 36 -5.58 10.22 -6.17
N GLY A 37 -5.30 10.65 -7.40
CA GLY A 37 -4.24 11.63 -7.70
C GLY A 37 -2.81 11.09 -7.55
N GLY A 38 -2.62 9.77 -7.45
CA GLY A 38 -1.30 9.14 -7.32
C GLY A 38 -0.45 9.14 -8.60
N HIS A 39 -1.09 9.29 -9.76
CA HIS A 39 -0.40 9.40 -11.05
C HIS A 39 0.40 10.71 -11.11
N GLY A 40 1.67 10.63 -11.53
CA GLY A 40 2.56 11.80 -11.63
C GLY A 40 3.32 12.18 -10.35
N LEU A 41 2.94 11.66 -9.18
CA LEU A 41 3.68 11.96 -7.93
C LEU A 41 5.05 11.27 -7.88
N GLN A 42 6.05 11.99 -7.34
CA GLN A 42 7.32 11.40 -6.92
C GLN A 42 7.11 10.43 -5.75
N LEU A 43 8.07 9.52 -5.50
CA LEU A 43 7.92 8.47 -4.49
C LEU A 43 7.68 9.02 -3.08
N ASP A 44 8.46 10.03 -2.67
CA ASP A 44 8.38 10.58 -1.32
C ASP A 44 7.02 11.25 -1.09
N SER A 45 6.57 12.06 -2.05
CA SER A 45 5.25 12.69 -2.03
C SER A 45 4.11 11.67 -2.11
N LEU A 46 4.29 10.57 -2.87
CA LEU A 46 3.31 9.50 -2.99
C LEU A 46 3.06 8.83 -1.64
N PHE A 47 4.11 8.55 -0.86
CA PHE A 47 3.95 7.91 0.46
C PHE A 47 3.25 8.83 1.45
N VAL A 48 3.62 10.11 1.49
CA VAL A 48 2.94 11.12 2.34
C VAL A 48 1.47 11.24 1.96
N HIS A 49 1.18 11.37 0.66
CA HIS A 49 -0.19 11.45 0.16
C HIS A 49 -0.99 10.17 0.47
N THR A 50 -0.37 9.00 0.38
CA THR A 50 -0.97 7.72 0.73
C THR A 50 -1.31 7.67 2.22
N ALA A 51 -0.42 8.13 3.10
CA ALA A 51 -0.67 8.15 4.55
C ALA A 51 -1.89 9.04 4.88
N ASN A 52 -1.96 10.21 4.26
CA ASN A 52 -3.11 11.12 4.39
C ASN A 52 -4.40 10.49 3.86
N TYR A 53 -4.33 9.74 2.75
CA TYR A 53 -5.50 9.06 2.21
C TYR A 53 -6.01 7.95 3.13
N ILE A 54 -5.12 7.12 3.69
CA ILE A 54 -5.48 6.10 4.68
C ILE A 54 -6.15 6.73 5.90
N LEU A 55 -5.60 7.86 6.39
CA LEU A 55 -6.19 8.59 7.50
C LEU A 55 -7.61 9.07 7.17
N ARG A 56 -7.82 9.70 6.01
CA ARG A 56 -9.16 10.13 5.56
C ARG A 56 -10.15 8.97 5.50
N LEU A 57 -9.75 7.83 4.92
CA LEU A 57 -10.62 6.64 4.85
C LEU A 57 -11.00 6.13 6.24
N ARG A 58 -10.04 6.09 7.18
CA ARG A 58 -10.31 5.69 8.57
C ARG A 58 -11.30 6.65 9.25
N LEU A 59 -11.13 7.95 9.07
CA LEU A 59 -12.05 8.95 9.62
C LEU A 59 -13.45 8.81 9.02
N GLN A 60 -13.57 8.63 7.71
CA GLN A 60 -14.86 8.38 7.06
C GLN A 60 -15.55 7.15 7.63
N ILE A 61 -14.82 6.04 7.78
CA ILE A 61 -15.36 4.83 8.40
C ILE A 61 -15.78 5.09 9.84
N TYR A 62 -14.98 5.84 10.62
CA TYR A 62 -15.30 6.15 12.00
C TYR A 62 -16.58 6.99 12.12
N VAL A 63 -16.72 8.02 11.30
CA VAL A 63 -17.94 8.86 11.24
C VAL A 63 -19.15 8.03 10.82
N LEU A 64 -19.03 7.21 9.77
CA LEU A 64 -20.12 6.33 9.36
C LEU A 64 -20.48 5.36 10.50
N LYS A 65 -19.48 4.76 11.15
CA LYS A 65 -19.72 3.88 12.28
C LYS A 65 -20.43 4.58 13.42
N SER A 66 -20.05 5.80 13.81
CA SER A 66 -20.75 6.53 14.88
C SER A 66 -22.17 6.90 14.49
N LEU A 67 -22.40 7.28 13.23
CA LEU A 67 -23.75 7.58 12.74
C LEU A 67 -24.65 6.34 12.72
N PHE A 68 -24.12 5.17 12.36
CA PHE A 68 -24.90 3.93 12.25
C PHE A 68 -24.92 3.08 13.53
N SER A 69 -23.90 3.15 14.40
CA SER A 69 -23.88 2.47 15.70
C SER A 69 -24.98 2.98 16.62
N ASP A 70 -25.25 4.28 16.53
CA ASP A 70 -26.32 4.93 17.28
C ASP A 70 -27.71 4.62 16.69
N CYS A 71 -27.78 4.20 15.41
CA CYS A 71 -29.00 3.73 14.77
C CYS A 71 -29.28 2.24 15.06
N THR A 72 -28.28 1.42 15.39
CA THR A 72 -28.49 0.02 15.82
C THR A 72 -29.04 -0.11 17.26
N SER A 73 -29.13 0.98 18.01
CA SER A 73 -29.78 1.02 19.34
C SER A 73 -31.14 1.72 19.34
N LYS A 74 -31.63 2.23 18.19
CA LYS A 74 -32.91 2.94 18.09
C LYS A 74 -33.95 2.28 17.16
N ASN A 75 -33.61 1.12 16.57
CA ASN A 75 -34.57 0.33 15.80
C ASN A 75 -35.29 -0.75 16.62
N ASP A 76 -35.15 -0.71 17.95
CA ASP A 76 -36.01 -1.48 18.88
C ASP A 76 -37.06 -0.57 19.57
N PHE A 77 -37.21 0.70 19.15
CA PHE A 77 -38.13 1.66 19.79
C PHE A 77 -39.21 2.25 18.87
N PHE A 78 -39.40 1.68 17.67
CA PHE A 78 -40.63 1.89 16.91
C PHE A 78 -41.09 0.52 16.39
N VAL A 79 -42.07 -0.02 17.13
CA VAL A 79 -43.09 -1.03 16.80
C VAL A 79 -42.87 -1.86 15.54
#